data_AF-A0A504YYH4-F1
#
_entry.id   AF-A0A504YYH4-F1
#
_cell.length_a   1.000
_cell.length_b   1.000
_cell.length_c   1.000
_cell.angle_alpha   90.00
_cell.angle_beta   90.00
_cell.angle_gamma   90.00
#
_symmetry.space_group_name_H-M   'P 1'
#
loop_
_entity.id
_entity.type
_entity.pdbx_description
1 polymer ?
#
loop_
_entity_poly.entity_id
_entity_poly.type
_entity_poly.pdbx_seq_one_letter_code
_entity_poly.pdbx_strand_id
1 'polypeptide(L)'
;MNRVRYVPHSILHKLPGLFLLSNKRNVCSSYLDGIGMRDKYGGMRINLSEGNISTREFIDHLTNACSCRPPPFPAIWVTVPSDKFSIVPSLCLDPPEGPGLQFHHAAGKSATLTRWLDDGPSKIPEYATHQLGVAGVLTNPEQTHILMVRERSGSRFPGWKFPTGLTHLGENIEEAVLREVYEECHVSAVFAGVIAFRQQHRHPSYFDRSDLLIICRLNLPSGTTDLPKIRPCQKELSDSKWMLLSELKSAQVHSVLENHNLRRIADAKEEIHITTITKKVVDLINHESIRPYVEFRSEHLQSILRDCWYDLFLPYIREGSGKNAP
;
A
#
# COMPACT_ATOMS: atom_id res chain seq x y z
N MET A 1 55.88 -12.92 1.35
CA MET A 1 56.24 -14.14 2.10
C MET A 1 55.10 -14.48 3.04
N ASN A 2 54.54 -15.67 2.82
CA ASN A 2 53.40 -16.28 3.52
C ASN A 2 53.57 -16.37 5.05
N ARG A 3 52.45 -16.39 5.76
CA ARG A 3 52.15 -17.48 6.72
C ARG A 3 50.65 -17.54 7.02
N VAL A 4 49.91 -18.21 6.13
CA VAL A 4 48.63 -18.85 6.47
C VAL A 4 48.95 -19.91 7.54
N ARG A 5 48.41 -19.74 8.75
CA ARG A 5 48.45 -20.82 9.75
C ARG A 5 47.39 -21.85 9.38
N TYR A 6 47.86 -22.93 8.77
CA TYR A 6 47.09 -24.17 8.60
C TYR A 6 46.73 -24.68 10.01
N VAL A 7 45.44 -24.68 10.35
CA VAL A 7 44.94 -25.39 11.53
C VAL A 7 44.71 -26.84 11.08
N PRO A 8 45.35 -27.84 11.71
CA PRO A 8 45.18 -29.23 11.31
C PRO A 8 43.72 -29.67 11.48
N HIS A 9 43.26 -30.54 10.58
CA HIS A 9 41.90 -31.11 10.53
C HIS A 9 41.52 -31.97 11.76
N SER A 10 42.30 -31.95 12.85
CA SER A 10 42.17 -32.82 14.02
C SER A 10 41.72 -32.11 15.32
N ILE A 11 41.32 -30.83 15.27
CA ILE A 11 40.86 -30.10 16.48
C ILE A 11 39.33 -29.94 16.55
N LEU A 12 38.57 -30.40 15.55
CA LEU A 12 37.10 -30.34 15.56
C LEU A 12 36.41 -31.38 16.48
N HIS A 13 37.15 -32.27 17.14
CA HIS A 13 36.60 -33.32 18.01
C HIS A 13 36.71 -33.05 19.53
N LYS A 14 37.08 -31.84 19.98
CA LYS A 14 37.26 -31.55 21.42
C LYS A 14 36.46 -30.35 21.96
N LEU A 15 35.26 -30.11 21.44
CA LEU A 15 34.27 -29.26 22.11
C LEU A 15 32.91 -29.99 22.17
N PRO A 16 32.61 -30.72 23.26
CA PRO A 16 31.35 -31.45 23.40
C PRO A 16 30.12 -30.56 23.22
N GLY A 17 30.23 -29.27 23.58
CA GLY A 17 29.14 -28.29 23.48
C GLY A 17 28.71 -27.96 22.06
N LEU A 18 29.63 -27.89 21.09
CA LEU A 18 29.30 -27.48 19.72
C LEU A 18 28.55 -28.58 18.95
N PHE A 19 28.94 -29.85 19.18
CA PHE A 19 28.27 -31.02 18.60
C PHE A 19 26.87 -31.23 19.19
N LEU A 20 26.71 -31.03 20.51
CA LEU A 20 25.41 -31.10 21.18
C LEU A 20 24.45 -29.99 20.73
N LEU A 21 24.93 -28.77 20.53
CA LEU A 21 24.13 -27.66 20.00
C LEU A 21 23.70 -27.90 18.55
N SER A 22 24.59 -28.46 17.72
CA SER A 22 24.25 -28.88 16.35
C SER A 22 23.20 -29.98 16.33
N ASN A 23 23.34 -30.99 17.19
CA ASN A 23 22.42 -32.12 17.23
C ASN A 23 21.04 -31.71 17.79
N LYS A 24 20.99 -30.86 18.82
CA LYS A 24 19.73 -30.30 19.35
C LYS A 24 19.04 -29.39 18.33
N ARG A 25 19.78 -28.55 17.59
CA ARG A 25 19.20 -27.75 16.50
C ARG A 25 18.59 -28.63 15.41
N ASN A 26 19.26 -29.73 15.04
CA ASN A 26 18.75 -30.68 14.04
C ASN A 26 17.45 -31.37 14.47
N VAL A 27 17.34 -31.79 15.74
CA VAL A 27 16.09 -32.37 16.29
C VAL A 27 14.98 -31.32 16.39
N CYS A 28 15.32 -30.09 16.75
CA CYS A 28 14.36 -29.00 16.85
C CYS A 28 13.84 -28.53 15.49
N SER A 29 14.67 -28.54 14.45
CA SER A 29 14.22 -28.24 13.08
C SER A 29 13.33 -29.33 12.52
N SER A 30 13.58 -30.61 12.88
CA SER A 30 12.85 -31.73 12.32
C SER A 30 11.37 -31.78 12.70
N TYR A 31 10.95 -31.09 13.77
CA TYR A 31 9.52 -30.96 14.11
C TYR A 31 8.69 -30.35 12.98
N LEU A 32 9.29 -29.48 12.15
CA LEU A 32 8.59 -28.79 11.06
C LEU A 32 9.07 -29.22 9.67
N ASP A 33 9.87 -30.29 9.57
CA ASP A 33 10.33 -30.82 8.29
C ASP A 33 9.14 -31.34 7.46
N GLY A 34 9.04 -30.88 6.21
CA GLY A 34 7.95 -31.24 5.31
C GLY A 34 6.60 -30.56 5.58
N ILE A 35 6.49 -29.73 6.62
CA ILE A 35 5.27 -28.98 6.97
C ILE A 35 5.28 -27.56 6.38
N GLY A 36 6.46 -26.98 6.21
CA GLY A 36 6.62 -25.62 5.70
C GLY A 36 7.93 -25.40 4.96
N MET A 37 8.13 -24.17 4.53
CA MET A 37 9.30 -23.74 3.76
C MET A 37 10.03 -22.61 4.46
N ARG A 38 11.37 -22.62 4.37
CA ARG A 38 12.17 -21.49 4.85
C ARG A 38 12.07 -20.29 3.89
N ASP A 39 11.93 -19.09 4.45
CA ASP A 39 12.10 -17.85 3.72
C ASP A 39 13.58 -17.48 3.55
N LYS A 40 13.86 -16.41 2.80
CA LYS A 40 15.23 -15.92 2.54
C LYS A 40 16.00 -15.45 3.78
N TYR A 41 15.31 -15.23 4.90
CA TYR A 41 15.87 -14.85 6.19
C TYR A 41 15.96 -16.05 7.16
N GLY A 42 15.62 -17.26 6.70
CA GLY A 42 15.65 -18.50 7.49
C GLY A 42 14.42 -18.74 8.35
N GLY A 43 13.42 -17.85 8.31
CA GLY A 43 12.14 -18.02 9.00
C GLY A 43 11.31 -19.15 8.40
N MET A 44 10.50 -19.83 9.20
CA MET A 44 9.64 -20.93 8.74
C MET A 44 8.27 -20.41 8.33
N ARG A 45 7.81 -20.72 7.11
CA ARG A 45 6.47 -20.39 6.60
C ARG A 45 5.66 -21.66 6.38
N ILE A 46 4.51 -21.73 7.03
CA ILE A 46 3.60 -22.87 6.99
C ILE A 46 2.25 -22.38 6.42
N ASN A 47 1.80 -22.99 5.34
CA ASN A 47 0.47 -22.73 4.79
C ASN A 47 -0.44 -23.93 5.04
N LEU A 48 -1.44 -23.78 5.92
CA LEU A 48 -2.33 -24.88 6.27
C LEU A 48 -3.36 -25.20 5.20
N SER A 49 -3.42 -24.46 4.08
CA SER A 49 -4.16 -24.93 2.90
C SER A 49 -3.42 -26.02 2.13
N GLU A 50 -2.12 -26.19 2.37
CA GLU A 50 -1.22 -27.08 1.62
C GLU A 50 -0.68 -28.15 2.57
N GLY A 51 -1.49 -29.16 2.91
CA GLY A 51 -0.98 -30.28 3.73
C GLY A 51 -2.07 -31.12 4.40
N ASN A 52 -1.72 -32.39 4.63
CA ASN A 52 -2.51 -33.39 5.32
C ASN A 52 -1.91 -33.73 6.71
N ILE A 53 -1.66 -32.71 7.53
CA ILE A 53 -1.28 -32.92 8.93
C ILE A 53 -2.51 -32.82 9.83
N SER A 54 -2.60 -33.70 10.82
CA SER A 54 -3.66 -33.60 11.83
C SER A 54 -3.45 -32.34 12.69
N THR A 55 -4.53 -31.66 13.06
CA THR A 55 -4.48 -30.43 13.87
C THR A 55 -3.66 -30.58 15.14
N ARG A 56 -3.84 -31.70 15.86
CA ARG A 56 -3.17 -31.95 17.14
C ARG A 56 -1.67 -32.11 16.97
N GLU A 57 -1.27 -32.99 16.06
CA GLU A 57 0.14 -33.23 15.74
C GLU A 57 0.84 -31.94 15.29
N PHE A 58 0.16 -31.14 14.47
CA PHE A 58 0.67 -29.84 14.05
C PHE A 58 0.92 -28.89 15.22
N ILE A 59 -0.05 -28.75 16.14
CA ILE A 59 0.10 -27.88 17.31
C ILE A 59 1.24 -28.37 18.22
N ASP A 60 1.35 -29.68 18.43
CA ASP A 60 2.42 -30.27 19.26
C ASP A 60 3.80 -30.02 18.64
N HIS A 61 3.96 -30.28 17.34
CA HIS A 61 5.21 -30.00 16.61
C HIS A 61 5.59 -28.52 16.64
N LEU A 62 4.63 -27.64 16.42
CA LEU A 62 4.85 -26.21 16.44
C LEU A 62 5.23 -25.69 17.83
N THR A 63 4.55 -26.18 18.88
CA THR A 63 4.85 -25.85 20.28
C THR A 63 6.26 -26.28 20.65
N ASN A 64 6.65 -27.49 20.26
CA ASN A 64 8.01 -28.01 20.47
C ASN A 64 9.07 -27.17 19.75
N ALA A 65 8.83 -26.82 18.48
CA ALA A 65 9.74 -25.98 17.70
C ALA A 65 9.92 -24.58 18.31
N CYS A 66 8.83 -23.94 18.78
CA CYS A 66 8.86 -22.65 19.47
C CYS A 66 9.58 -22.68 20.83
N SER A 67 9.58 -23.84 21.50
CA SER A 67 10.15 -24.03 22.84
C SER A 67 11.65 -24.36 22.81
N CYS A 68 12.19 -24.70 21.64
CA CYS A 68 13.61 -25.04 21.48
C CYS A 68 14.56 -23.89 21.79
N ARG A 69 15.70 -24.22 22.39
CA ARG A 69 16.82 -23.30 22.68
C ARG A 69 18.15 -23.93 22.27
N PRO A 70 18.95 -23.28 21.40
CA PRO A 70 18.60 -22.09 20.61
C PRO A 70 17.43 -22.36 19.64
N PRO A 71 16.68 -21.32 19.23
CA PRO A 71 15.55 -21.50 18.32
C PRO A 71 16.00 -22.06 16.96
N PRO A 72 15.25 -22.99 16.35
CA PRO A 72 15.57 -23.57 15.04
C PRO A 72 15.25 -22.62 13.86
N PHE A 73 14.44 -21.59 14.13
CA PHE A 73 14.03 -20.55 13.19
C PHE A 73 13.99 -19.21 13.93
N PRO A 74 14.42 -18.09 13.30
CA PRO A 74 14.29 -16.76 13.91
C PRO A 74 12.84 -16.29 13.99
N ALA A 75 12.01 -16.73 13.06
CA ALA A 75 10.58 -16.44 13.00
C ALA A 75 9.80 -17.66 12.50
N ILE A 76 8.55 -17.81 12.94
CA ILE A 76 7.60 -18.77 12.38
C ILE A 76 6.34 -18.04 11.94
N TRP A 77 5.84 -18.37 10.75
CA TRP A 77 4.64 -17.84 10.13
C TRP A 77 3.67 -18.98 9.83
N VAL A 78 2.41 -18.83 10.21
CA VAL A 78 1.35 -19.81 9.94
C VAL A 78 0.16 -19.12 9.30
N THR A 79 -0.14 -19.49 8.06
CA THR A 79 -1.37 -19.08 7.37
C THR A 79 -2.44 -20.14 7.57
N VAL A 80 -3.54 -19.74 8.21
CA VAL A 80 -4.69 -20.59 8.54
C VAL A 80 -5.85 -20.22 7.61
N PRO A 81 -6.41 -21.16 6.83
CA PRO A 81 -7.64 -20.94 6.08
C PRO A 81 -8.88 -21.01 6.99
N SER A 82 -9.99 -20.41 6.57
CA SER A 82 -11.20 -20.24 7.40
C SER A 82 -11.82 -21.54 7.90
N ASP A 83 -11.69 -22.62 7.14
CA ASP A 83 -12.15 -23.97 7.50
C ASP A 83 -11.32 -24.60 8.65
N LYS A 84 -10.16 -24.03 8.98
CA LYS A 84 -9.29 -24.46 10.08
C LYS A 84 -9.20 -23.44 11.22
N PHE A 85 -10.06 -22.42 11.28
CA PHE A 85 -10.00 -21.38 12.32
C PHE A 85 -10.21 -21.88 13.75
N SER A 86 -10.81 -23.05 13.95
CA SER A 86 -10.98 -23.67 15.28
C SER A 86 -9.66 -23.88 16.03
N ILE A 87 -8.52 -23.93 15.32
CA ILE A 87 -7.20 -24.17 15.90
C ILE A 87 -6.52 -22.88 16.38
N VAL A 88 -6.97 -21.71 15.91
CA VAL A 88 -6.33 -20.42 16.16
C VAL A 88 -6.17 -20.13 17.66
N PRO A 89 -7.16 -20.36 18.53
CA PRO A 89 -6.97 -20.18 19.97
C PRO A 89 -5.79 -20.97 20.53
N SER A 90 -5.61 -22.22 20.10
CA SER A 90 -4.48 -23.07 20.53
C SER A 90 -3.15 -22.57 20.01
N LEU A 91 -3.10 -21.97 18.81
CA LEU A 91 -1.88 -21.38 18.26
C LEU A 91 -1.43 -20.13 19.01
N CYS A 92 -2.38 -19.40 19.61
CA CYS A 92 -2.12 -18.17 20.33
C CYS A 92 -1.78 -18.37 21.82
N LEU A 93 -1.98 -19.58 22.37
CA LEU A 93 -1.60 -19.87 23.76
C LEU A 93 -0.10 -19.67 23.94
N ASP A 94 0.29 -18.97 25.00
CA ASP A 94 1.69 -18.78 25.37
C ASP A 94 2.35 -20.13 25.72
N PRO A 95 3.69 -20.25 25.63
CA PRO A 95 4.37 -21.43 26.11
C PRO A 95 4.30 -21.57 27.64
N PRO A 96 4.27 -22.83 28.16
CA PRO A 96 4.37 -24.09 27.42
C PRO A 96 3.06 -24.61 26.82
N GLU A 97 1.93 -23.96 27.08
CA GLU A 97 0.59 -24.42 26.69
C GLU A 97 0.34 -24.35 25.18
N GLY A 98 1.07 -23.50 24.47
CA GLY A 98 1.03 -23.44 23.03
C GLY A 98 2.24 -22.73 22.40
N PRO A 99 2.16 -22.49 21.09
CA PRO A 99 3.26 -21.95 20.32
C PRO A 99 3.37 -20.43 20.36
N GLY A 100 2.48 -19.71 21.05
CA GLY A 100 2.57 -18.28 21.34
C GLY A 100 2.55 -17.37 20.11
N LEU A 101 1.85 -17.76 19.04
CA LEU A 101 1.75 -16.92 17.84
C LEU A 101 0.79 -15.76 18.06
N GLN A 102 1.06 -14.66 17.36
CA GLN A 102 0.25 -13.46 17.35
C GLN A 102 -0.29 -13.19 15.95
N PHE A 103 -1.44 -12.53 15.83
CA PHE A 103 -1.95 -12.12 14.54
C PHE A 103 -1.01 -11.12 13.86
N HIS A 104 -0.71 -11.38 12.59
CA HIS A 104 -0.04 -10.40 11.74
C HIS A 104 -1.04 -9.73 10.80
N HIS A 105 -1.85 -10.53 10.09
CA HIS A 105 -2.86 -10.02 9.18
C HIS A 105 -3.94 -11.04 8.84
N ALA A 106 -5.03 -10.57 8.27
CA ALA A 106 -6.04 -11.40 7.63
C ALA A 106 -6.35 -10.83 6.24
N ALA A 107 -6.61 -11.73 5.29
CA ALA A 107 -7.00 -11.39 3.93
C ALA A 107 -7.99 -12.42 3.41
N GLY A 108 -9.15 -11.95 2.93
CA GLY A 108 -10.24 -12.81 2.47
C GLY A 108 -10.66 -13.83 3.54
N LYS A 109 -10.50 -15.12 3.24
CA LYS A 109 -10.84 -16.25 4.12
C LYS A 109 -9.62 -16.86 4.82
N SER A 110 -8.59 -16.07 5.08
CA SER A 110 -7.36 -16.55 5.72
C SER A 110 -6.83 -15.57 6.76
N ALA A 111 -6.17 -16.11 7.78
CA ALA A 111 -5.44 -15.34 8.79
C ALA A 111 -3.99 -15.84 8.86
N THR A 112 -3.04 -14.91 8.88
CA THR A 112 -1.62 -15.20 9.05
C THR A 112 -1.19 -14.79 10.46
N LEU A 113 -0.68 -15.77 11.21
CA LEU A 113 -0.09 -15.59 12.52
C LEU A 113 1.43 -15.69 12.45
N THR A 114 2.13 -15.06 13.38
CA THR A 114 3.58 -15.05 13.42
C THR A 114 4.12 -15.08 14.85
N ARG A 115 5.36 -15.53 15.00
CA ARG A 115 6.13 -15.40 16.24
C ARG A 115 7.60 -15.16 15.94
N TRP A 116 8.17 -14.15 16.59
CA TRP A 116 9.61 -13.94 16.67
C TRP A 116 10.21 -14.84 17.77
N LEU A 117 11.29 -15.54 17.45
CA LEU A 117 11.94 -16.50 18.35
C LEU A 117 13.42 -16.20 18.61
N ASP A 118 14.05 -15.37 17.77
CA ASP A 118 15.44 -14.97 17.93
C ASP A 118 15.62 -13.95 19.07
N ASP A 119 16.86 -13.73 19.47
CA ASP A 119 17.18 -12.78 20.54
C ASP A 119 16.92 -11.32 20.10
N GLY A 120 16.47 -10.49 21.05
CA GLY A 120 16.27 -9.06 20.85
C GLY A 120 14.90 -8.68 20.26
N PRO A 121 14.74 -7.43 19.80
CA PRO A 121 13.47 -6.95 19.26
C PRO A 121 13.11 -7.68 17.97
N SER A 122 11.81 -7.90 17.77
CA SER A 122 11.29 -8.52 16.55
C SER A 122 11.72 -7.74 15.31
N LYS A 123 12.23 -8.47 14.32
CA LYS A 123 12.55 -7.93 12.98
C LYS A 123 11.44 -8.20 11.96
N ILE A 124 10.32 -8.78 12.41
CA ILE A 124 9.14 -8.96 11.58
C ILE A 124 8.54 -7.58 11.33
N PRO A 125 8.39 -7.14 10.06
CA PRO A 125 7.71 -5.89 9.75
C PRO A 125 6.28 -5.92 10.26
N GLU A 126 5.76 -4.77 10.69
CA GLU A 126 4.32 -4.64 10.90
C GLU A 126 3.56 -4.83 9.58
N TYR A 127 2.30 -5.25 9.69
CA TYR A 127 1.42 -5.30 8.51
C TYR A 127 1.15 -3.92 7.93
N ALA A 128 0.46 -3.88 6.78
CA ALA A 128 0.15 -2.68 6.01
C ALA A 128 -0.15 -1.46 6.89
N THR A 129 0.73 -0.46 6.84
CA THR A 129 0.68 0.73 7.67
C THR A 129 -0.15 1.86 7.05
N HIS A 130 -0.36 1.79 5.74
CA HIS A 130 -1.07 2.77 4.95
C HIS A 130 -2.15 2.12 4.10
N GLN A 131 -3.26 2.82 3.92
CA GLN A 131 -4.13 2.65 2.75
C GLN A 131 -3.71 3.66 1.67
N LEU A 132 -3.98 3.31 0.41
CA LEU A 132 -3.62 4.11 -0.75
C LEU A 132 -4.87 4.57 -1.48
N GLY A 133 -4.97 5.88 -1.68
CA GLY A 133 -5.97 6.52 -2.53
C GLY A 133 -5.32 7.27 -3.67
N VAL A 134 -6.09 7.53 -4.71
CA VAL A 134 -5.68 8.32 -5.89
C VAL A 134 -6.66 9.48 -6.12
N ALA A 135 -6.15 10.57 -6.69
CA ALA A 135 -6.94 11.72 -7.12
C ALA A 135 -6.57 12.12 -8.55
N GLY A 136 -7.56 12.23 -9.43
CA GLY A 136 -7.37 12.56 -10.85
C GLY A 136 -7.53 14.05 -11.13
N VAL A 137 -6.45 14.71 -11.51
CA VAL A 137 -6.48 16.10 -11.96
C VAL A 137 -6.48 16.14 -13.48
N LEU A 138 -7.69 16.26 -14.05
CA LEU A 138 -7.90 16.28 -15.49
C LEU A 138 -8.22 17.70 -15.98
N THR A 139 -7.38 18.24 -16.85
CA THR A 139 -7.61 19.54 -17.50
C THR A 139 -7.76 19.41 -19.00
N ASN A 140 -8.37 20.41 -19.64
CA ASN A 140 -8.27 20.56 -21.09
C ASN A 140 -6.84 20.96 -21.51
N PRO A 141 -6.49 20.84 -22.81
CA PRO A 141 -5.15 21.16 -23.31
C PRO A 141 -4.69 22.59 -22.98
N GLU A 142 -5.62 23.56 -23.05
CA GLU A 142 -5.36 24.97 -22.77
C GLU A 142 -5.28 25.28 -21.27
N GLN A 143 -5.56 24.29 -20.40
CA GLN A 143 -5.58 24.44 -18.94
C GLN A 143 -6.47 25.60 -18.48
N THR A 144 -7.63 25.75 -19.10
CA THR A 144 -8.65 26.73 -18.73
C THR A 144 -9.76 26.10 -17.88
N HIS A 145 -10.03 24.82 -18.10
CA HIS A 145 -11.05 24.04 -17.40
C HIS A 145 -10.45 22.81 -16.73
N ILE A 146 -11.06 22.41 -15.62
CA ILE A 146 -10.68 21.25 -14.83
C ILE A 146 -11.92 20.46 -14.43
N LEU A 147 -11.82 19.13 -14.44
CA LEU A 147 -12.90 18.23 -14.02
C LEU A 147 -13.03 18.26 -12.49
N MET A 148 -14.20 18.66 -12.00
CA MET A 148 -14.53 18.72 -10.58
C MET A 148 -15.80 17.94 -10.28
N VAL A 149 -15.84 17.30 -9.13
CA VAL A 149 -16.97 16.51 -8.65
C VAL A 149 -17.40 16.96 -7.26
N ARG A 150 -18.65 16.67 -6.91
CA ARG A 150 -19.18 16.79 -5.56
C ARG A 150 -19.85 15.48 -5.19
N GLU A 151 -19.43 14.89 -4.08
CA GLU A 151 -20.05 13.67 -3.56
C GLU A 151 -21.49 13.91 -3.09
N ARG A 152 -22.28 12.86 -3.05
CA ARG A 152 -23.59 12.86 -2.40
C ARG A 152 -23.43 12.91 -0.86
N SER A 153 -24.48 13.35 -0.19
CA SER A 153 -24.56 13.45 1.28
C SER A 153 -24.07 12.18 1.98
N GLY A 154 -23.15 12.33 2.94
CA GLY A 154 -22.41 11.24 3.59
C GLY A 154 -20.88 11.42 3.50
N SER A 155 -20.42 12.23 2.53
CA SER A 155 -19.04 12.70 2.45
C SER A 155 -18.66 13.64 3.60
N ARG A 156 -17.39 13.59 4.00
CA ARG A 156 -16.80 14.49 5.00
C ARG A 156 -16.64 15.93 4.49
N PHE A 157 -16.70 16.17 3.18
CA PHE A 157 -16.60 17.50 2.60
C PHE A 157 -17.64 17.68 1.48
N PRO A 158 -18.70 18.50 1.69
CA PRO A 158 -19.76 18.70 0.70
C PRO A 158 -19.39 19.69 -0.41
N GLY A 159 -18.14 20.18 -0.46
CA GLY A 159 -17.66 21.06 -1.53
C GLY A 159 -17.11 20.30 -2.74
N TRP A 160 -16.47 21.04 -3.65
CA TRP A 160 -15.90 20.51 -4.88
C TRP A 160 -14.51 19.90 -4.64
N LYS A 161 -14.27 18.74 -5.23
CA LYS A 161 -12.98 18.03 -5.21
C LYS A 161 -12.66 17.44 -6.57
N PHE A 162 -11.46 16.88 -6.70
CA PHE A 162 -11.10 16.03 -7.84
C PHE A 162 -11.82 14.67 -7.72
N PRO A 163 -12.05 13.95 -8.82
CA PRO A 163 -12.40 12.52 -8.76
C PRO A 163 -11.36 11.75 -7.94
N THR A 164 -11.81 10.89 -7.03
CA THR A 164 -10.94 10.18 -6.09
C THR A 164 -11.47 8.82 -5.70
N GLY A 165 -10.60 7.84 -5.52
CA GLY A 165 -10.96 6.61 -4.83
C GLY A 165 -9.77 5.81 -4.34
N LEU A 166 -10.04 4.60 -3.85
CA LEU A 166 -9.04 3.71 -3.26
C LEU A 166 -8.49 2.75 -4.31
N THR A 167 -7.22 2.38 -4.17
CA THR A 167 -6.61 1.38 -5.05
C THR A 167 -7.05 -0.02 -4.67
N HIS A 168 -7.23 -0.89 -5.66
CA HIS A 168 -7.39 -2.32 -5.43
C HIS A 168 -6.05 -3.03 -5.18
N LEU A 169 -6.09 -4.23 -4.59
CA LEU A 169 -4.90 -5.04 -4.35
C LEU A 169 -4.25 -5.42 -5.70
N GLY A 170 -2.99 -5.05 -5.89
CA GLY A 170 -2.23 -5.33 -7.11
C GLY A 170 -2.53 -4.39 -8.28
N GLU A 171 -3.33 -3.34 -8.07
CA GLU A 171 -3.64 -2.33 -9.08
C GLU A 171 -2.57 -1.23 -9.12
N ASN A 172 -2.13 -0.84 -10.32
CA ASN A 172 -1.16 0.23 -10.48
C ASN A 172 -1.81 1.60 -10.23
N ILE A 173 -1.03 2.59 -9.79
CA ILE A 173 -1.53 3.95 -9.50
C ILE A 173 -2.20 4.59 -10.73
N GLU A 174 -1.59 4.41 -11.91
CA GLU A 174 -2.14 4.93 -13.18
C GLU A 174 -3.47 4.27 -13.56
N GLU A 175 -3.59 2.96 -13.36
CA GLU A 175 -4.82 2.21 -13.64
C GLU A 175 -5.93 2.63 -12.69
N ALA A 176 -5.62 2.71 -11.39
CA ALA A 176 -6.55 3.15 -10.37
C ALA A 176 -7.12 4.53 -10.69
N VAL A 177 -6.27 5.53 -10.99
CA VAL A 177 -6.75 6.90 -11.20
C VAL A 177 -7.54 7.05 -12.50
N LEU A 178 -7.20 6.29 -13.55
CA LEU A 178 -7.96 6.24 -14.79
C LEU A 178 -9.32 5.56 -14.59
N ARG A 179 -9.36 4.47 -13.82
CA ARG A 179 -10.59 3.78 -13.44
C ARG A 179 -11.53 4.71 -12.67
N GLU A 180 -11.05 5.35 -11.61
CA GLU A 180 -11.85 6.24 -10.75
C GLU A 180 -12.49 7.38 -11.55
N VAL A 181 -11.73 8.05 -12.43
CA VAL A 181 -12.28 9.11 -13.29
C VAL A 181 -13.35 8.58 -14.24
N TYR A 182 -13.16 7.37 -14.78
CA TYR A 182 -14.15 6.76 -15.67
C TYR A 182 -15.41 6.31 -14.91
N GLU A 183 -15.27 5.67 -13.75
CA GLU A 183 -16.37 5.22 -12.90
C GLU A 183 -17.22 6.39 -12.41
N GLU A 184 -16.57 7.45 -11.89
CA GLU A 184 -17.26 8.61 -11.36
C GLU A 184 -17.87 9.50 -12.45
N CYS A 185 -17.18 9.72 -13.58
CA CYS A 185 -17.53 10.78 -14.53
C CYS A 185 -17.81 10.30 -15.96
N HIS A 186 -17.50 9.05 -16.31
CA HIS A 186 -17.54 8.52 -17.69
C HIS A 186 -16.71 9.36 -18.68
N VAL A 187 -15.57 9.88 -18.22
CA VAL A 187 -14.62 10.63 -19.04
C VAL A 187 -13.35 9.79 -19.25
N SER A 188 -12.97 9.55 -20.49
CA SER A 188 -11.70 8.91 -20.81
C SER A 188 -10.55 9.90 -20.63
N ALA A 189 -9.44 9.41 -20.08
CA ALA A 189 -8.26 10.21 -19.80
C ALA A 189 -6.98 9.41 -20.09
N VAL A 190 -5.85 10.11 -20.13
CA VAL A 190 -4.51 9.54 -20.28
C VAL A 190 -3.66 9.98 -19.09
N PHE A 191 -2.99 9.03 -18.45
CA PHE A 191 -2.09 9.32 -17.34
C PHE A 191 -0.89 10.14 -17.81
N ALA A 192 -0.58 11.25 -17.12
CA ALA A 192 0.55 12.10 -17.43
C ALA A 192 1.71 11.94 -16.44
N GLY A 193 1.38 11.77 -15.16
CA GLY A 193 2.35 11.61 -14.08
C GLY A 193 1.76 11.96 -12.70
N VAL A 194 2.52 11.71 -11.65
CA VAL A 194 2.20 12.13 -10.28
C VAL A 194 2.73 13.55 -10.05
N ILE A 195 1.91 14.41 -9.44
CA ILE A 195 2.27 15.81 -9.15
C ILE A 195 2.47 16.08 -7.65
N ALA A 196 1.83 15.30 -6.78
CA ALA A 196 1.94 15.44 -5.34
C ALA A 196 1.42 14.19 -4.62
N PHE A 197 1.76 14.07 -3.35
CA PHE A 197 1.15 13.10 -2.44
C PHE A 197 0.78 13.79 -1.13
N ARG A 198 -0.23 13.25 -0.44
CA ARG A 198 -0.64 13.68 0.90
C ARG A 198 -0.64 12.48 1.82
N GLN A 199 -0.07 12.66 3.00
CA GLN A 199 -0.16 11.71 4.09
C GLN A 199 -1.09 12.26 5.19
N GLN A 200 -1.97 11.42 5.73
CA GLN A 200 -2.81 11.74 6.88
C GLN A 200 -2.79 10.61 7.91
N HIS A 201 -2.77 10.97 9.18
CA HIS A 201 -2.70 10.04 10.30
C HIS A 201 -3.96 10.11 11.18
N ARG A 202 -4.15 9.06 12.00
CA ARG A 202 -5.13 8.99 13.10
C ARG A 202 -6.56 9.31 12.67
N HIS A 203 -6.95 8.88 11.48
CA HIS A 203 -8.32 9.06 11.02
C HIS A 203 -9.25 7.97 11.59
N PRO A 204 -10.39 8.35 12.22
CA PRO A 204 -11.49 7.52 12.68
C PRO A 204 -11.60 6.11 12.11
N SER A 205 -11.91 6.14 10.82
CA SER A 205 -12.40 5.02 10.03
C SER A 205 -11.30 4.19 9.39
N TYR A 206 -10.02 4.48 9.64
CA TYR A 206 -8.90 3.80 8.98
C TYR A 206 -8.19 2.79 9.89
N PHE A 207 -8.79 2.42 11.03
CA PHE A 207 -8.30 1.32 11.90
C PHE A 207 -6.81 1.44 12.23
N ASP A 208 -6.41 2.61 12.72
CA ASP A 208 -5.01 2.98 13.03
C ASP A 208 -4.04 2.93 11.84
N ARG A 209 -4.55 2.83 10.61
CA ARG A 209 -3.76 2.99 9.39
C ARG A 209 -3.71 4.44 8.95
N SER A 210 -2.56 4.82 8.40
CA SER A 210 -2.37 6.11 7.77
C SER A 210 -2.96 6.09 6.36
N ASP A 211 -3.26 7.26 5.82
CA ASP A 211 -3.82 7.43 4.49
C ASP A 211 -2.76 8.12 3.61
N LEU A 212 -2.46 7.52 2.47
CA LEU A 212 -1.61 8.10 1.44
C LEU A 212 -2.46 8.38 0.20
N LEU A 213 -2.62 9.65 -0.16
CA LEU A 213 -3.33 10.06 -1.37
C LEU A 213 -2.34 10.51 -2.44
N ILE A 214 -2.31 9.83 -3.57
CA ILE A 214 -1.47 10.18 -4.73
C ILE A 214 -2.29 11.05 -5.70
N ILE A 215 -1.78 12.23 -6.01
CA ILE A 215 -2.45 13.19 -6.88
C ILE A 215 -1.81 13.08 -8.26
N CYS A 216 -2.61 12.66 -9.24
CA CYS A 216 -2.15 12.35 -10.58
C CYS A 216 -2.65 13.41 -11.55
N ARG A 217 -1.74 13.90 -12.41
CA ARG A 217 -2.12 14.69 -13.58
C ARG A 217 -2.60 13.76 -14.67
N LEU A 218 -3.72 14.11 -15.26
CA LEU A 218 -4.33 13.43 -16.39
C LEU A 218 -4.51 14.42 -17.54
N ASN A 219 -4.43 13.92 -18.76
CA ASN A 219 -4.75 14.68 -19.97
C ASN A 219 -5.96 14.06 -20.67
N LEU A 220 -6.69 14.87 -21.42
CA LEU A 220 -7.65 14.35 -22.38
C LEU A 220 -6.90 13.56 -23.49
N PRO A 221 -7.52 12.54 -24.08
CA PRO A 221 -6.94 11.82 -25.21
C PRO A 221 -6.55 12.77 -26.36
N SER A 222 -5.47 12.43 -27.06
CA SER A 222 -4.99 13.22 -28.20
C SER A 222 -6.08 13.42 -29.25
N GLY A 223 -6.21 14.65 -29.77
CA GLY A 223 -7.23 15.01 -30.75
C GLY A 223 -8.59 15.43 -30.16
N THR A 224 -8.73 15.45 -28.82
CA THR A 224 -9.92 16.02 -28.17
C THR A 224 -9.97 17.54 -28.39
N THR A 225 -10.98 18.03 -29.12
CA THR A 225 -11.18 19.46 -29.41
C THR A 225 -12.13 20.13 -28.43
N ASP A 226 -13.16 19.40 -27.98
CA ASP A 226 -14.20 19.89 -27.08
C ASP A 226 -14.18 19.18 -25.74
N LEU A 227 -14.68 19.83 -24.70
CA LEU A 227 -14.81 19.23 -23.38
C LEU A 227 -15.79 18.04 -23.43
N PRO A 228 -15.36 16.82 -23.06
CA PRO A 228 -16.23 15.66 -23.06
C PRO A 228 -17.44 15.85 -22.15
N LYS A 229 -18.59 15.36 -22.59
CA LYS A 229 -19.81 15.35 -21.76
C LYS A 229 -19.62 14.42 -20.57
N ILE A 230 -19.77 14.97 -19.37
CA ILE A 230 -19.70 14.21 -18.12
C ILE A 230 -21.00 13.45 -17.90
N ARG A 231 -20.91 12.16 -17.51
CA ARG A 231 -22.06 11.37 -17.05
C ARG A 231 -21.75 10.89 -15.64
N PRO A 232 -22.17 11.63 -14.59
CA PRO A 232 -21.78 11.32 -13.23
C PRO A 232 -22.40 10.02 -12.72
N CYS A 233 -21.66 9.29 -11.89
CA CYS A 233 -22.16 8.15 -11.14
C CYS A 233 -23.29 8.61 -10.20
N GLN A 234 -24.53 8.23 -10.55
CA GLN A 234 -25.73 8.62 -9.79
C GLN A 234 -25.83 7.96 -8.41
N LYS A 235 -24.90 7.09 -8.03
CA LYS A 235 -24.85 6.52 -6.67
C LYS A 235 -23.95 7.36 -5.76
N GLU A 236 -22.84 7.86 -6.30
CA GLU A 236 -21.76 8.47 -5.53
C GLU A 236 -21.76 9.99 -5.59
N LEU A 237 -22.10 10.57 -6.76
CA LEU A 237 -22.00 12.00 -6.99
C LEU A 237 -23.36 12.71 -6.86
N SER A 238 -23.31 13.91 -6.30
CA SER A 238 -24.41 14.87 -6.35
C SER A 238 -24.25 15.87 -7.49
N ASP A 239 -23.02 16.12 -7.95
CA ASP A 239 -22.73 17.06 -9.02
C ASP A 239 -21.37 16.77 -9.67
N SER A 240 -21.20 17.22 -10.91
CA SER A 240 -19.96 17.10 -11.67
C SER A 240 -19.93 18.14 -12.78
N LYS A 241 -18.83 18.86 -12.95
CA LYS A 241 -18.68 19.80 -14.05
C LYS A 241 -17.23 20.04 -14.44
N TRP A 242 -17.06 20.50 -15.68
CA TRP A 242 -15.86 21.23 -16.06
C TRP A 242 -15.96 22.64 -15.48
N MET A 243 -15.09 22.94 -14.50
CA MET A 243 -15.05 24.23 -13.85
C MET A 243 -13.91 25.07 -14.41
N LEU A 244 -14.09 26.38 -14.53
CA LEU A 244 -13.02 27.27 -14.94
C LEU A 244 -11.95 27.30 -13.83
N LEU A 245 -10.68 27.15 -14.21
CA LEU A 245 -9.57 27.23 -13.26
C LEU A 245 -9.48 28.61 -12.58
N SER A 246 -9.92 29.67 -13.25
CA SER A 246 -10.02 31.02 -12.68
C SER A 246 -11.07 31.11 -11.56
N GLU A 247 -12.17 30.38 -11.64
CA GLU A 247 -13.20 30.35 -10.59
C GLU A 247 -12.66 29.69 -9.31
N LEU A 248 -11.86 28.64 -9.47
CA LEU A 248 -11.21 27.95 -8.35
C LEU A 248 -10.18 28.81 -7.60
N LYS A 249 -9.61 29.84 -8.25
CA LYS A 249 -8.69 30.77 -7.56
C LYS A 249 -9.40 31.56 -6.47
N SER A 250 -10.66 31.90 -6.71
CA SER A 250 -11.52 32.72 -5.85
C SER A 250 -12.40 31.88 -4.93
N ALA A 251 -12.23 30.56 -4.92
CA ALA A 251 -13.02 29.64 -4.12
C ALA A 251 -12.76 29.82 -2.61
N GLN A 252 -13.78 29.58 -1.81
CA GLN A 252 -13.67 29.50 -0.36
C GLN A 252 -12.92 28.23 0.03
N VAL A 253 -11.83 28.37 0.78
CA VAL A 253 -10.93 27.26 1.13
C VAL A 253 -11.19 26.78 2.55
N HIS A 254 -11.40 25.48 2.70
CA HIS A 254 -11.71 24.86 3.98
C HIS A 254 -10.70 23.77 4.33
N SER A 255 -10.28 23.72 5.59
CA SER A 255 -9.58 22.55 6.10
C SER A 255 -10.63 21.44 6.32
N VAL A 256 -10.37 20.23 5.83
CA VAL A 256 -11.25 19.07 6.06
C VAL A 256 -11.26 18.65 7.54
N LEU A 257 -10.39 19.25 8.35
CA LEU A 257 -10.18 18.91 9.76
C LEU A 257 -11.08 19.72 10.71
N GLU A 258 -11.69 20.82 10.27
CA GLU A 258 -12.56 21.66 11.10
C GLU A 258 -14.04 21.48 10.70
N ASN A 259 -14.75 20.62 11.45
CA ASN A 259 -16.14 20.21 11.22
C ASN A 259 -17.18 21.35 11.25
N HIS A 260 -16.86 22.52 11.77
CA HIS A 260 -17.87 23.51 12.15
C HIS A 260 -18.57 24.20 10.97
N ASN A 261 -18.06 24.08 9.74
CA ASN A 261 -18.61 24.75 8.55
C ASN A 261 -19.32 23.84 7.53
N LEU A 262 -19.38 22.51 7.74
CA LEU A 262 -19.90 21.59 6.72
C LEU A 262 -21.37 21.85 6.34
N ARG A 263 -22.23 22.21 7.32
CA ARG A 263 -23.63 22.58 7.03
C ARG A 263 -23.71 23.87 6.21
N ARG A 264 -22.92 24.89 6.58
CA ARG A 264 -22.87 26.16 5.85
C ARG A 264 -22.42 25.97 4.40
N ILE A 265 -21.43 25.10 4.16
CA ILE A 265 -20.97 24.76 2.81
C ILE A 265 -22.08 24.06 2.01
N ALA A 266 -22.83 23.15 2.63
CA ALA A 266 -23.93 22.46 1.96
C ALA A 266 -25.09 23.40 1.59
N ASP A 267 -25.32 24.44 2.41
CA ASP A 267 -26.38 25.42 2.21
C ASP A 267 -25.99 26.53 1.21
N ALA A 268 -24.71 26.89 1.13
CA ALA A 268 -24.15 27.92 0.25
C ALA A 268 -23.93 27.41 -1.20
N LYS A 269 -25.00 26.99 -1.88
CA LYS A 269 -24.93 26.36 -3.21
C LYS A 269 -24.31 27.22 -4.32
N GLU A 270 -24.33 28.54 -4.18
CA GLU A 270 -23.81 29.47 -5.19
C GLU A 270 -22.30 29.73 -5.04
N GLU A 271 -21.73 29.48 -3.87
CA GLU A 271 -20.30 29.67 -3.61
C GLU A 271 -19.51 28.39 -3.95
N ILE A 272 -18.31 28.57 -4.49
CA ILE A 272 -17.40 27.44 -4.76
C ILE A 272 -16.58 27.21 -3.50
N HIS A 273 -16.82 26.07 -2.85
CA HIS A 273 -16.05 25.62 -1.69
C HIS A 273 -15.10 24.50 -2.09
N ILE A 274 -13.82 24.61 -1.73
CA ILE A 274 -12.80 23.59 -1.97
C ILE A 274 -11.96 23.32 -0.72
N THR A 275 -11.18 22.24 -0.77
CA THR A 275 -10.25 21.89 0.32
C THR A 275 -8.90 22.60 0.15
N THR A 276 -8.13 22.70 1.24
CA THR A 276 -6.75 23.22 1.19
C THR A 276 -5.86 22.45 0.20
N ILE A 277 -6.01 21.12 0.09
CA ILE A 277 -5.26 20.30 -0.88
C ILE A 277 -5.66 20.65 -2.31
N THR A 278 -6.96 20.79 -2.60
CA THR A 278 -7.45 21.24 -3.91
C THR A 278 -6.85 22.59 -4.28
N LYS A 279 -6.89 23.56 -3.36
CA LYS A 279 -6.31 24.89 -3.59
C LYS A 279 -4.82 24.83 -3.92
N LYS A 280 -4.03 24.09 -3.13
CA LYS A 280 -2.59 23.93 -3.37
C LYS A 280 -2.30 23.29 -4.73
N VAL A 281 -3.07 22.28 -5.13
CA VAL A 281 -2.93 21.63 -6.45
C VAL A 281 -3.30 22.58 -7.60
N VAL A 282 -4.40 23.34 -7.46
CA VAL A 282 -4.80 24.34 -8.46
C VAL A 282 -3.73 25.42 -8.62
N ASP A 283 -3.16 25.91 -7.51
CA ASP A 283 -2.08 26.90 -7.54
C ASP A 283 -0.80 26.36 -8.21
N LEU A 284 -0.52 25.06 -8.06
CA LEU A 284 0.57 24.39 -8.79
C LEU A 284 0.25 24.35 -10.30
N ILE A 285 -0.94 23.93 -10.72
CA ILE A 285 -1.21 23.78 -12.16
C ILE A 285 -1.23 25.13 -12.90
N ASN A 286 -1.65 26.21 -12.22
CA ASN A 286 -1.89 27.51 -12.86
C ASN A 286 -0.64 28.40 -13.01
N HIS A 287 0.52 28.02 -12.46
CA HIS A 287 1.68 28.91 -12.44
C HIS A 287 2.47 28.85 -13.76
N GLU A 288 2.12 29.70 -14.73
CA GLU A 288 2.83 29.82 -16.03
C GLU A 288 4.34 30.12 -15.90
N SER A 289 4.74 30.77 -14.80
CA SER A 289 6.11 31.24 -14.57
C SER A 289 7.03 30.24 -13.85
N ILE A 290 6.57 29.02 -13.55
CA ILE A 290 7.42 27.93 -13.06
C ILE A 290 7.34 26.79 -14.08
N ARG A 291 8.33 26.68 -14.98
CA ARG A 291 8.54 25.46 -15.79
C ARG A 291 9.68 24.61 -15.22
N PRO A 292 9.62 23.28 -15.36
CA PRO A 292 8.42 22.44 -15.36
C PRO A 292 8.16 21.95 -13.94
N TYR A 293 6.89 21.72 -13.59
CA TYR A 293 6.61 20.79 -12.52
C TYR A 293 7.31 19.48 -12.86
N VAL A 294 8.07 18.95 -11.91
CA VAL A 294 8.58 17.61 -12.00
C VAL A 294 7.37 16.69 -11.89
N GLU A 295 6.88 16.23 -13.03
CA GLU A 295 5.88 15.17 -13.08
C GLU A 295 6.64 13.87 -12.87
N PHE A 296 6.28 13.09 -11.86
CA PHE A 296 6.89 11.77 -11.73
C PHE A 296 6.17 10.79 -12.65
N ARG A 297 6.88 10.21 -13.60
CA ARG A 297 6.34 9.17 -14.49
C ARG A 297 6.74 7.80 -14.00
N SER A 298 5.80 6.87 -14.10
CA SER A 298 6.02 5.45 -13.85
C SER A 298 6.91 4.87 -14.96
N GLU A 299 7.95 4.16 -14.55
CA GLU A 299 8.66 3.18 -15.36
C GLU A 299 8.45 1.81 -14.74
N HIS A 300 7.80 0.92 -15.50
CA HIS A 300 7.55 -0.44 -15.06
C HIS A 300 8.79 -1.31 -15.22
N LEU A 301 9.28 -1.87 -14.13
CA LEU A 301 10.52 -2.64 -14.09
C LEU A 301 10.28 -4.05 -13.54
N GLN A 302 10.76 -5.04 -14.27
CA GLN A 302 10.70 -6.44 -13.84
C GLN A 302 11.75 -6.72 -12.77
N SER A 303 11.35 -7.42 -11.71
CA SER A 303 12.28 -7.86 -10.67
C SER A 303 13.06 -9.09 -11.14
N ILE A 304 14.24 -9.30 -10.53
CA ILE A 304 14.94 -10.59 -10.62
C ILE A 304 14.18 -11.72 -9.91
N LEU A 305 13.24 -11.36 -9.03
CA LEU A 305 12.34 -12.31 -8.39
C LEU A 305 11.19 -12.62 -9.35
N ARG A 306 10.92 -13.92 -9.52
CA ARG A 306 9.86 -14.42 -10.40
C ARG A 306 8.50 -13.79 -10.04
N ASP A 307 7.77 -13.35 -11.06
CA ASP A 307 6.43 -12.76 -10.96
C ASP A 307 6.36 -11.51 -10.05
N CYS A 308 7.47 -10.80 -9.87
CA CYS A 308 7.55 -9.56 -9.11
C CYS A 308 7.98 -8.40 -10.00
N TRP A 309 7.44 -7.21 -9.75
CA TRP A 309 7.78 -5.97 -10.47
C TRP A 309 7.80 -4.78 -9.51
N TYR A 310 8.30 -3.64 -9.98
CA TYR A 310 8.16 -2.36 -9.30
C TYR A 310 7.97 -1.24 -10.31
N ASP A 311 7.13 -0.27 -9.96
CA ASP A 311 6.98 0.96 -10.74
C ASP A 311 7.83 2.05 -10.12
N LEU A 312 8.77 2.57 -10.90
CA LEU A 312 9.66 3.65 -10.48
C LEU A 312 9.10 4.98 -10.96
N PHE A 313 8.78 5.88 -10.03
CA PHE A 313 8.30 7.22 -10.32
C PHE A 313 9.48 8.18 -10.42
N LEU A 314 9.92 8.49 -11.64
CA LEU A 314 11.07 9.35 -11.91
C LEU A 314 10.65 10.76 -12.34
N PRO A 315 11.38 11.79 -11.89
CA PRO A 315 11.26 13.14 -12.42
C PRO A 315 11.27 13.19 -13.95
N TYR A 316 10.15 13.58 -14.55
CA TYR A 316 10.08 13.91 -15.97
C TYR A 316 10.06 15.42 -16.14
N ILE A 317 11.13 15.94 -16.74
CA ILE A 317 11.22 17.33 -17.16
C ILE A 317 10.67 17.37 -18.58
N ARG A 318 9.50 17.97 -18.75
CA ARG A 318 8.97 18.25 -20.09
C ARG A 318 9.91 19.25 -20.74
N GLU A 319 10.80 18.78 -21.62
CA GLU A 319 11.57 19.67 -22.49
C GLU A 319 10.56 20.60 -23.15
N GLY A 320 10.71 21.90 -22.90
CA GLY A 320 9.87 22.88 -23.57
C GLY A 320 9.97 22.62 -25.06
N SER A 321 8.87 22.80 -25.79
CA SER A 321 8.87 22.84 -27.26
C SER A 321 9.88 23.89 -27.72
N GLY A 322 11.15 23.48 -27.78
CA GLY A 322 12.22 24.19 -28.43
C GLY A 322 11.81 24.19 -29.88
N LYS A 323 11.51 25.38 -30.39
CA LYS A 323 11.72 25.62 -31.80
C LYS A 323 13.12 25.09 -32.11
N ASN A 324 13.17 24.10 -32.98
CA ASN A 324 14.35 23.49 -33.60
C ASN A 324 15.07 22.40 -32.79
N ALA A 325 15.00 21.18 -33.33
CA ALA A 325 16.15 20.31 -33.55
C ALA A 325 15.84 19.42 -34.78
N PRO A 326 16.88 18.97 -35.52
CA PRO A 326 17.03 19.10 -36.98
C PRO A 326 16.14 18.22 -37.87
#